data_AF-A0A1H6AA67-F1
#
_entry.id   AF-A0A1H6AA67-F1
#
_cell.length_a   1.000
_cell.length_b   1.000
_cell.length_c   1.000
_cell.angle_alpha   90.00
_cell.angle_beta   90.00
_cell.angle_gamma   90.00
#
_symmetry.space_group_name_H-M   'P 1'
#
loop_
_entity.id
_entity.type
_entity.pdbx_description
1 polymer ?
#
loop_
_entity_poly.entity_id
_entity_poly.type
_entity_poly.pdbx_seq_one_letter_code
_entity_poly.pdbx_strand_id
1 'polypeptide(L)'
;MQRKLNLQRELLTKLGLAHPEIGLILGEIADPDTVLESLKKLMPLEKISKKTLEIIRQLKINKYQYNALIKKAPYNWVAKISGFQAI
;
A
#
# COMPACT_ATOMS: atom_id res chain seq x y z
N MET A 1 -13.82 3.77 -1.19
CA MET A 1 -12.55 3.83 -0.42
C MET A 1 -12.40 2.66 0.54
N GLN A 2 -13.42 2.29 1.32
CA GLN A 2 -13.36 1.19 2.31
C GLN A 2 -12.78 -0.12 1.77
N ARG A 3 -13.20 -0.53 0.55
CA ARG A 3 -12.67 -1.73 -0.12
C ARG A 3 -11.14 -1.73 -0.28
N LYS A 4 -10.53 -0.57 -0.53
CA LYS A 4 -9.06 -0.44 -0.70
C LYS A 4 -8.33 -0.54 0.63
N LEU A 5 -8.93 -0.02 1.70
CA LEU A 5 -8.40 -0.17 3.07
C LEU A 5 -8.50 -1.62 3.54
N ASN A 6 -9.62 -2.30 3.26
CA ASN A 6 -9.77 -3.72 3.57
C ASN A 6 -8.75 -4.58 2.82
N LEU A 7 -8.57 -4.34 1.50
CA LEU A 7 -7.55 -5.03 0.71
C LEU A 7 -6.15 -4.82 1.28
N GLN A 8 -5.82 -3.61 1.74
CA GLN A 8 -4.53 -3.33 2.36
C GLN A 8 -4.31 -4.13 3.64
N ARG A 9 -5.33 -4.20 4.51
CA ARG A 9 -5.29 -5.00 5.73
C ARG A 9 -5.12 -6.48 5.42
N GLU A 10 -5.88 -7.02 4.47
CA GLU A 10 -5.77 -8.42 4.05
C GLU A 10 -4.37 -8.77 3.53
N LEU A 11 -3.78 -7.90 2.70
CA LEU A 11 -2.44 -8.12 2.16
C LEU A 11 -1.36 -8.04 3.25
N LEU A 12 -1.49 -7.12 4.20
CA LEU A 12 -0.56 -7.03 5.34
C LEU A 12 -0.69 -8.23 6.27
N THR A 13 -1.91 -8.71 6.54
CA THR A 13 -2.11 -9.94 7.31
C THR A 13 -1.46 -11.14 6.63
N LYS A 14 -1.63 -11.31 5.31
CA LYS A 14 -0.96 -12.37 4.56
C LYS A 14 0.56 -12.27 4.62
N LEU A 15 1.10 -11.06 4.61
CA LEU A 15 2.53 -10.81 4.69
C LEU A 15 3.09 -11.08 6.09
N GLY A 16 2.37 -10.69 7.15
CA GLY A 16 2.72 -10.99 8.54
C GLY A 16 2.66 -12.50 8.86
N LEU A 17 1.70 -13.22 8.28
CA LEU A 17 1.64 -14.68 8.38
C LEU A 17 2.80 -15.37 7.64
N ALA A 18 3.21 -14.82 6.49
CA ALA A 18 4.31 -15.37 5.71
C ALA A 18 5.70 -15.06 6.31
N HIS A 19 5.82 -13.91 6.98
CA HIS A 19 7.07 -13.43 7.57
C HIS A 19 6.82 -12.84 8.97
N PRO A 20 6.66 -13.70 9.99
CA PRO A 20 6.47 -13.25 11.38
C PRO A 20 7.64 -12.41 11.89
N GLU A 21 8.83 -12.61 11.32
CA GLU A 21 10.10 -11.96 11.67
C GLU A 21 10.10 -10.44 11.48
N ILE A 22 9.21 -9.92 10.62
CA ILE A 22 9.08 -8.48 10.39
C ILE A 22 8.41 -7.78 11.58
N GLY A 23 7.71 -8.53 12.45
CA GLY A 23 7.01 -7.94 13.60
C GLY A 23 5.89 -7.00 13.19
N LEU A 24 5.25 -7.22 12.04
CA LEU A 24 4.10 -6.42 11.61
C LEU A 24 2.93 -6.64 12.57
N ILE A 25 2.51 -5.56 13.23
CA ILE A 25 1.33 -5.58 14.09
C ILE A 25 0.10 -5.77 13.18
N LEU A 26 -0.64 -6.85 13.42
CA LEU A 26 -1.84 -7.18 12.65
C LEU A 26 -2.87 -6.05 12.76
N GLY A 27 -3.18 -5.41 11.63
CA GLY A 27 -4.15 -4.32 11.54
C GLY A 27 -3.53 -2.92 11.42
N GLU A 28 -2.22 -2.77 11.61
CA GLU A 28 -1.53 -1.52 11.29
C GLU A 28 -1.44 -1.30 9.78
N ILE A 29 -1.53 -0.03 9.37
CA ILE A 29 -1.35 0.38 7.97
C ILE A 29 0.13 0.75 7.82
N ALA A 30 0.94 -0.23 7.41
CA ALA A 30 2.35 -0.01 7.12
C ALA A 30 2.58 0.46 5.68
N ASP A 31 3.64 1.24 5.48
CA ASP A 31 4.05 1.67 4.14
C ASP A 31 4.68 0.50 3.35
N PRO A 32 4.25 0.23 2.11
CA PRO A 32 4.79 -0.89 1.33
C PRO A 32 6.30 -0.80 1.07
N ASP A 33 6.86 0.42 1.01
CA ASP A 33 8.28 0.63 0.77
C ASP A 33 9.10 0.33 2.04
N THR A 34 8.62 0.76 3.21
CA THR A 34 9.29 0.45 4.49
C THR A 34 9.25 -1.05 4.80
N VAL A 35 8.12 -1.73 4.49
CA VAL A 35 7.98 -3.19 4.62
C VAL A 35 8.96 -3.94 3.72
N LEU A 36 9.21 -3.44 2.51
CA LEU A 36 10.19 -4.04 1.61
C LEU A 36 11.62 -3.85 2.12
N GLU A 37 11.94 -2.68 2.66
CA GLU A 37 13.26 -2.41 3.24
C GLU A 37 13.53 -3.24 4.49
N SER A 38 12.54 -3.38 5.39
CA SER A 38 12.67 -4.24 6.57
C SER A 38 12.87 -5.70 6.15
N LEU A 39 12.14 -6.18 5.15
CA LEU A 39 12.32 -7.51 4.58
C LEU A 39 13.73 -7.73 4.03
N LYS A 40 14.26 -6.77 3.28
CA LYS A 40 15.62 -6.84 2.72
C LYS A 40 16.71 -6.83 3.79
N LYS A 41 16.47 -6.18 4.93
CA LYS A 41 17.39 -6.15 6.07
C LYS A 41 17.40 -7.48 6.83
N LEU A 42 16.24 -8.12 6.94
CA LEU A 42 16.09 -9.38 7.67
C LEU A 42 16.54 -10.59 6.85
N MET A 43 16.22 -10.60 5.55
CA MET A 43 16.59 -11.70 4.65
C MET A 43 17.14 -11.20 3.32
N PRO A 44 18.15 -11.88 2.75
CA PRO A 44 18.61 -11.62 1.40
C PRO A 44 17.47 -11.86 0.40
N LEU A 45 17.38 -11.00 -0.62
CA LEU A 45 16.33 -10.99 -1.66
C LEU A 45 16.07 -12.35 -2.30
N GLU A 46 17.12 -13.18 -2.43
CA GLU A 46 17.08 -14.52 -3.01
C GLU A 46 16.25 -15.52 -2.19
N LYS A 47 16.12 -15.29 -0.88
CA LYS A 47 15.29 -16.12 0.01
C LYS A 47 13.85 -15.62 0.11
N ILE A 48 13.52 -14.46 -0.47
CA ILE A 48 12.16 -13.94 -0.47
C ILE A 48 11.34 -14.69 -1.52
N SER A 49 10.27 -15.35 -1.09
CA SER A 49 9.41 -16.10 -2.01
C SER A 49 8.75 -15.17 -3.05
N LYS A 50 8.59 -15.66 -4.29
CA LYS A 50 7.90 -14.92 -5.37
C LYS A 50 6.52 -14.42 -4.94
N LYS A 51 5.78 -15.24 -4.17
CA LYS A 51 4.47 -14.86 -3.61
C LYS A 51 4.55 -13.62 -2.70
N THR A 52 5.61 -13.50 -1.91
CA THR A 52 5.82 -12.33 -1.02
C THR A 52 6.07 -11.07 -1.85
N LEU A 53 6.94 -11.16 -2.85
CA LEU A 53 7.21 -10.03 -3.76
C LEU A 53 5.95 -9.58 -4.49
N GLU A 54 5.09 -10.53 -4.86
CA GLU A 54 3.80 -10.23 -5.48
C GLU A 54 2.84 -9.51 -4.52
N ILE A 55 2.77 -9.93 -3.24
CA ILE A 55 1.98 -9.24 -2.20
C ILE A 55 2.47 -7.80 -2.03
N ILE A 56 3.78 -7.57 -1.95
CA ILE A 56 4.37 -6.23 -1.83
C ILE A 56 4.03 -5.38 -3.07
N ARG A 57 4.09 -5.97 -4.26
CA ARG A 57 3.70 -5.29 -5.50
C ARG A 57 2.23 -4.89 -5.48
N GLN A 58 1.34 -5.77 -5.01
CA GLN A 58 -0.08 -5.47 -4.86
C GLN A 58 -0.33 -4.37 -3.84
N LEU A 59 0.40 -4.34 -2.72
CA LEU A 59 0.35 -3.26 -1.73
C LEU A 59 0.71 -1.90 -2.35
N LYS A 60 1.79 -1.83 -3.15
CA LYS A 60 2.19 -0.62 -3.89
C LYS A 60 1.12 -0.15 -4.87
N ILE A 61 0.57 -1.06 -5.66
CA ILE A 61 -0.52 -0.75 -6.61
C ILE A 61 -1.75 -0.24 -5.86
N ASN A 62 -2.11 -0.86 -4.74
CA ASN A 62 -3.25 -0.46 -3.94
C ASN A 62 -3.06 0.96 -3.36
N LYS A 63 -1.87 1.28 -2.84
CA LYS A 63 -1.50 2.64 -2.39
C LYS A 63 -1.64 3.67 -3.51
N TYR A 64 -1.11 3.38 -4.70
CA TYR A 64 -1.24 4.27 -5.87
C TYR A 64 -2.70 4.52 -6.26
N GLN A 65 -3.50 3.45 -6.36
CA GLN A 65 -4.92 3.53 -6.69
C GLN A 65 -5.72 4.27 -5.61
N TYR A 66 -5.41 4.05 -4.34
CA TYR A 66 -6.06 4.75 -3.23
C TYR A 66 -5.74 6.25 -3.25
N ASN A 67 -4.48 6.63 -3.48
CA ASN A 67 -4.07 8.02 -3.64
C ASN A 67 -4.75 8.70 -4.84
N ALA A 68 -4.92 7.99 -5.95
CA ALA A 68 -5.65 8.49 -7.12
C ALA A 68 -7.14 8.74 -6.81
N LEU A 69 -7.76 7.93 -5.95
CA LEU A 69 -9.14 8.15 -5.48
C LEU A 69 -9.25 9.37 -4.57
N ILE A 70 -8.27 9.59 -3.68
CA ILE A 70 -8.23 10.78 -2.81
C ILE A 70 -8.07 12.04 -3.65
N LYS A 71 -7.13 12.07 -4.60
CA LYS A 71 -6.90 13.22 -5.50
C LYS A 71 -8.13 13.59 -6.33
N LYS A 72 -9.11 12.69 -6.50
CA LYS A 72 -10.37 12.98 -7.21
C LYS A 72 -11.45 13.64 -6.35
N ALA A 73 -11.38 13.57 -5.03
CA ALA A 73 -12.34 14.16 -4.12
C ALA A 73 -11.70 15.37 -3.40
N PRO A 74 -12.45 16.28 -2.78
CA PRO A 74 -13.24 17.40 -3.33
C PRO A 74 -12.44 18.48 -4.07
N TYR A 75 -11.10 18.42 -4.12
CA TYR A 75 -10.27 19.49 -4.73
C TYR A 75 -10.57 19.70 -6.21
N ASN A 76 -10.95 18.63 -6.93
CA ASN A 76 -11.42 18.74 -8.31
C ASN A 76 -12.86 19.26 -8.45
N TRP A 77 -13.74 19.07 -7.48
CA TRP A 77 -15.10 19.60 -7.56
C TRP A 77 -15.13 21.08 -7.23
N VAL A 78 -14.34 21.52 -6.22
CA VAL A 78 -14.14 22.95 -5.95
C VAL A 78 -13.46 23.61 -7.15
N ALA A 79 -12.37 23.04 -7.70
CA ALA A 79 -11.73 23.58 -8.91
C ALA A 79 -12.67 23.63 -10.13
N LYS A 80 -13.53 22.62 -10.28
CA LYS A 80 -14.54 22.57 -11.36
C LYS A 80 -15.69 23.56 -11.15
N ILE A 81 -16.12 23.80 -9.91
CA ILE A 81 -17.13 24.83 -9.56
C ILE A 81 -16.53 26.23 -9.66
N SER A 82 -15.26 26.41 -9.28
CA SER A 82 -14.56 27.70 -9.27
C SER A 82 -13.93 28.06 -10.63
N GLY A 83 -14.14 27.25 -11.68
CA GLY A 83 -13.63 27.54 -13.03
C GLY A 83 -12.11 27.59 -13.14
N PHE A 84 -11.37 26.90 -12.26
CA PHE A 84 -9.90 26.97 -12.25
C PHE A 84 -9.33 26.28 -13.50
N GLN A 85 -8.69 27.04 -14.39
CA GLN A 85 -7.81 26.52 -15.43
C GLN A 85 -6.37 26.60 -14.92
N ALA A 86 -5.66 25.48 -14.92
CA ALA A 86 -4.23 25.48 -14.72
C ALA A 86 -3.58 26.22 -15.91
N ILE A 87 -2.90 27.33 -15.63
CA ILE A 87 -2.08 28.09 -16.59
C ILE A 87 -0.91 27.21 -17.02
#